data_AF-A0A538KFH6-F1
#
_entry.id   AF-A0A538KFH6-F1
#
_cell.length_a   1.000
_cell.length_b   1.000
_cell.length_c   1.000
_cell.angle_alpha   90.00
_cell.angle_beta   90.00
_cell.angle_gamma   90.00
#
_symmetry.space_group_name_H-M   'P 1'
#
loop_
_entity.id
_entity.type
_entity.pdbx_description
1 polymer ?
#
loop_
_entity_poly.entity_id
_entity_poly.type
_entity_poly.pdbx_seq_one_letter_code
_entity_poly.pdbx_strand_id
1 'polypeptide(L)'
;MLDAAAGPAVRPDGQPAAAGTAMILSVATNLPGGRLTSAELAERYGISEEWIVARTGIRERRQAAPSERISDYAARAGALALQTAGVDPADLDLVIVATMTPDELTPNTAPLVAHELGAGRAGALDVGAACTAFLAGLALGAAQIESRRAELVLLVGADFITRITDYEDPRSAPLFADAAGAVVIGAANGAHGAIGPIVLGADGSHAQTIFATHAERKLRLDGPEVYRAARACARAGGGLHRDAGKCVGGHDPSGARGRRTRGTPEARIARLAERFRRRLHLGRRRHRVGRGMSTEVQDGCALVTGASRGIGAAIARALAGDGWLVGVNYRSDRSRADAVVESIERAGGRATAVAGDVSDPDAPDGLFGQLEETFGTPVLALVNNAGVNRDDLAPSLSDEDWAMVLDTNLTAAFRLTRRALRGMLRARAGRIVNISSIAGLRANPGQANYAAAKAGLMAFTKTVAVEVARRGITVNAVAPGLIDTEMTTGVSEELLAAVPARRIGTPEEVAACVRFLASEQASYVTGAVLTVDGGLAA
;
A
#
# COMPACT_ATOMS: atom_id res chain seq x y z
N MET A 1 15.01 30.00 11.57
CA MET A 1 14.59 30.57 10.28
C MET A 1 14.06 29.42 9.46
N LEU A 2 12.74 29.36 9.25
CA LEU A 2 12.05 28.79 8.09
C LEU A 2 10.56 28.86 8.44
N ASP A 3 10.08 30.10 8.45
CA ASP A 3 8.66 30.43 8.31
C ASP A 3 8.41 30.47 6.80
N ALA A 4 7.49 29.66 6.31
CA ALA A 4 6.61 29.91 5.17
C ALA A 4 5.97 28.58 4.74
N ALA A 5 4.76 28.33 5.22
CA ALA A 5 3.83 27.48 4.51
C ALA A 5 3.59 28.14 3.14
N ALA A 6 4.19 27.59 2.09
CA ALA A 6 3.89 28.01 0.72
C ALA A 6 2.40 27.73 0.46
N GLY A 7 1.60 28.79 0.40
CA GLY A 7 0.24 28.72 -0.12
C GLY A 7 0.24 28.28 -1.58
N PRO A 8 -0.93 27.98 -2.17
CA PRO A 8 -1.02 27.64 -3.59
C PRO A 8 -0.36 28.73 -4.43
N ALA A 9 0.37 28.37 -5.48
CA ALA A 9 1.07 29.31 -6.35
C ALA A 9 0.08 30.37 -6.89
N VAL A 10 0.22 31.62 -6.42
CA VAL A 10 -0.58 32.75 -6.85
C VAL A 10 0.15 33.44 -8.00
N ARG A 11 -0.57 33.76 -9.08
CA ARG A 11 -0.01 34.56 -10.19
C ARG A 11 0.40 35.96 -9.69
N PRO A 12 1.31 36.69 -10.38
CA PRO A 12 1.69 38.06 -10.00
C PRO A 12 0.52 39.05 -9.88
N ASP A 13 -0.63 38.71 -10.48
CA ASP A 13 -1.88 39.48 -10.46
C ASP A 13 -2.82 39.14 -9.28
N GLY A 14 -2.43 38.23 -8.37
CA GLY A 14 -3.22 37.90 -7.18
C GLY A 14 -4.39 36.94 -7.43
N GLN A 15 -4.58 36.43 -8.65
CA GLN A 15 -5.61 35.43 -8.92
C GLN A 15 -5.13 34.00 -8.59
N PRO A 16 -6.02 33.12 -8.09
CA PRO A 16 -5.70 31.70 -8.01
C PRO A 16 -5.34 31.23 -9.42
N ALA A 17 -4.19 30.59 -9.52
CA ALA A 17 -3.78 29.83 -10.69
C ALA A 17 -4.96 29.01 -11.23
N ALA A 18 -5.53 29.39 -12.37
CA ALA A 18 -6.45 28.51 -13.09
C ALA A 18 -5.73 27.17 -13.26
N ALA A 19 -6.36 26.07 -12.83
CA ALA A 19 -5.82 24.73 -13.04
C ALA A 19 -5.56 24.61 -14.55
N GLY A 20 -4.29 24.46 -14.93
CA GLY A 20 -3.97 24.22 -16.33
C GLY A 20 -4.61 22.89 -16.70
N THR A 21 -5.25 22.78 -17.85
CA THR A 21 -5.69 21.48 -18.37
C THR A 21 -4.50 20.83 -19.06
N ALA A 22 -4.27 19.54 -18.84
CA ALA A 22 -3.24 18.82 -19.59
C ALA A 22 -3.73 18.50 -21.00
N MET A 23 -2.83 18.46 -21.99
CA MET A 23 -3.11 17.97 -23.34
C MET A 23 -1.97 17.10 -23.85
N ILE A 24 -2.27 16.26 -24.84
CA ILE A 24 -1.24 15.56 -25.61
C ILE A 24 -0.76 16.52 -26.72
N LEU A 25 0.52 16.89 -26.66
CA LEU A 25 1.18 17.76 -27.65
C LEU A 25 1.56 17.00 -28.92
N SER A 26 2.00 15.76 -28.76
CA SER A 26 2.39 14.89 -29.87
C SER A 26 2.21 13.41 -29.52
N VAL A 27 2.17 12.58 -30.55
CA VAL A 27 2.14 11.13 -30.44
C VAL A 27 3.16 10.57 -31.43
N ALA A 28 3.90 9.55 -31.03
CA ALA A 28 4.75 8.77 -31.94
C ALA A 28 4.71 7.29 -31.59
N THR A 29 5.13 6.45 -32.52
CA THR A 29 5.27 5.01 -32.32
C THR A 29 6.58 4.52 -32.90
N ASN A 30 7.07 3.41 -32.35
CA ASN A 30 8.20 2.68 -32.88
C ASN A 30 7.87 1.18 -32.85
N LEU A 31 8.01 0.53 -34.01
CA LEU A 31 7.55 -0.83 -34.24
C LEU A 31 8.71 -1.71 -34.69
N PRO A 32 8.85 -2.93 -34.15
CA PRO A 32 9.82 -3.89 -34.64
C PRO A 32 9.68 -4.21 -36.12
N GLY A 33 10.80 -4.55 -36.74
CA GLY A 33 10.86 -4.98 -38.14
C GLY A 33 10.25 -6.36 -38.36
N GLY A 34 10.39 -7.26 -37.38
CA GLY A 34 9.83 -8.61 -37.44
C GLY A 34 8.31 -8.62 -37.49
N ARG A 35 7.76 -9.53 -38.29
CA ARG A 35 6.33 -9.68 -38.52
C ARG A 35 5.93 -11.14 -38.39
N LEU A 36 4.81 -11.38 -37.74
CA LEU A 36 4.14 -12.68 -37.73
C LEU A 36 2.68 -12.51 -38.15
N THR A 37 2.32 -13.16 -39.25
CA THR A 37 0.98 -13.15 -39.80
C THR A 37 0.06 -14.13 -39.09
N SER A 38 -1.24 -13.87 -39.12
CA SER A 38 -2.23 -14.82 -38.62
C SER A 38 -2.29 -16.09 -39.48
N ALA A 39 -1.90 -16.03 -40.77
CA ALA A 39 -1.77 -17.20 -41.62
C ALA A 39 -0.66 -18.15 -41.13
N GLU A 40 0.51 -17.63 -40.76
CA GLU A 40 1.61 -18.43 -40.19
C GLU A 40 1.23 -19.07 -38.86
N LEU A 41 0.46 -18.36 -38.01
CA LEU A 41 -0.06 -18.93 -36.77
C LEU A 41 -1.17 -19.98 -37.02
N ALA A 42 -2.02 -19.74 -38.01
CA ALA A 42 -3.09 -20.65 -38.42
C ALA A 42 -2.50 -21.99 -38.89
N GLU A 43 -1.48 -21.93 -39.75
CA GLU A 43 -0.71 -23.09 -40.18
C GLU A 43 -0.07 -23.82 -39.00
N ARG A 44 0.60 -23.09 -38.10
CA ARG A 44 1.29 -23.67 -36.93
C ARG A 44 0.36 -24.45 -36.01
N TYR A 45 -0.85 -23.96 -35.76
CA TYR A 45 -1.78 -24.57 -34.80
C TYR A 45 -2.89 -25.41 -35.44
N GLY A 46 -2.91 -25.55 -36.77
CA GLY A 46 -3.96 -26.27 -37.47
C GLY A 46 -5.35 -25.65 -37.29
N ILE A 47 -5.43 -24.32 -37.22
CA ILE A 47 -6.68 -23.54 -37.13
C ILE A 47 -6.82 -22.65 -38.37
N SER A 48 -8.01 -22.07 -38.60
CA SER A 48 -8.17 -21.14 -39.74
C SER A 48 -7.71 -19.73 -39.40
N GLU A 49 -7.15 -19.02 -40.39
CA GLU A 49 -6.80 -17.61 -40.23
C GLU A 49 -8.06 -16.79 -39.86
N GLU A 50 -9.20 -17.10 -40.49
CA GLU A 50 -10.48 -16.44 -40.21
C GLU A 50 -10.87 -16.61 -38.74
N TRP A 51 -10.55 -17.73 -38.11
CA TRP A 51 -10.84 -17.95 -36.69
C TRP A 51 -10.03 -16.99 -35.81
N ILE A 52 -8.76 -16.77 -36.12
CA ILE A 52 -7.89 -15.84 -35.40
C ILE A 52 -8.38 -14.40 -35.62
N VAL A 53 -8.64 -14.02 -36.87
CA VAL A 53 -9.07 -12.67 -37.25
C VAL A 53 -10.44 -12.33 -36.67
N ALA A 54 -11.40 -13.26 -36.70
CA ALA A 54 -12.75 -13.02 -36.16
C ALA A 54 -12.75 -12.78 -34.64
N ARG A 55 -11.78 -13.35 -33.91
CA ARG A 55 -11.69 -13.21 -32.45
C ARG A 55 -10.85 -12.02 -32.01
N THR A 56 -9.75 -11.76 -32.71
CA THR A 56 -8.75 -10.77 -32.30
C THR A 56 -8.81 -9.48 -33.11
N GLY A 57 -9.34 -9.53 -34.33
CA GLY A 57 -9.24 -8.46 -35.33
C GLY A 57 -7.85 -8.33 -35.96
N ILE A 58 -6.88 -9.18 -35.58
CA ILE A 58 -5.47 -9.02 -35.94
C ILE A 58 -5.12 -9.91 -37.13
N ARG A 59 -4.53 -9.32 -38.17
CA ARG A 59 -4.00 -10.03 -39.35
C ARG A 59 -2.49 -10.21 -39.31
N GLU A 60 -1.78 -9.25 -38.74
CA GLU A 60 -0.32 -9.23 -38.64
C GLU A 60 0.07 -8.64 -37.27
N ARG A 61 1.12 -9.18 -36.67
CA ARG A 61 1.69 -8.74 -35.39
C ARG A 61 3.15 -8.35 -35.59
N ARG A 62 3.60 -7.36 -34.83
CA ARG A 62 5.02 -7.00 -34.74
C ARG A 62 5.71 -7.88 -33.72
N GLN A 63 6.92 -8.30 -34.05
CA GLN A 63 7.75 -9.17 -33.22
C GLN A 63 9.16 -8.61 -33.16
N ALA A 64 9.63 -8.36 -31.94
CA ALA A 64 11.00 -8.01 -31.67
C ALA A 64 11.90 -9.27 -31.73
N ALA A 65 13.12 -9.10 -32.23
CA ALA A 65 14.14 -10.14 -32.14
C ALA A 65 14.63 -10.29 -30.68
N PRO A 66 15.14 -11.48 -30.28
CA PRO A 66 15.58 -11.72 -28.90
C PRO A 66 16.63 -10.73 -28.37
N SER A 67 17.44 -10.15 -29.26
CA SER A 67 18.48 -9.17 -28.93
C SER A 67 17.97 -7.73 -28.80
N GLU A 68 16.78 -7.44 -29.32
CA GLU A 68 16.22 -6.08 -29.28
C GLU A 68 15.68 -5.78 -27.89
N ARG A 69 15.86 -4.54 -27.42
CA ARG A 69 15.48 -4.10 -26.07
C ARG A 69 14.29 -3.16 -26.08
N ILE A 70 13.45 -3.24 -25.06
CA ILE A 70 12.27 -2.36 -24.92
C ILE A 70 12.70 -0.94 -24.64
N SER A 71 13.74 -0.75 -23.81
CA SER A 71 14.34 0.55 -23.51
C SER A 71 14.76 1.30 -24.78
N ASP A 72 15.41 0.63 -25.73
CA ASP A 72 15.81 1.24 -27.02
C ASP A 72 14.58 1.67 -27.84
N TYR A 73 13.55 0.83 -27.87
CA TYR A 73 12.32 1.13 -28.61
C TYR A 73 11.52 2.26 -27.96
N ALA A 74 11.47 2.30 -26.64
CA ALA A 74 10.85 3.33 -25.84
C ALA A 74 11.56 4.68 -26.02
N ALA A 75 12.89 4.69 -25.98
CA ALA A 75 13.70 5.89 -26.23
C ALA A 75 13.49 6.42 -27.65
N ARG A 76 13.48 5.56 -28.68
CA ARG A 76 13.21 5.99 -30.06
C ARG A 76 11.80 6.55 -30.24
N ALA A 77 10.77 5.90 -29.67
CA ALA A 77 9.42 6.43 -29.70
C ALA A 77 9.34 7.80 -28.98
N GLY A 78 10.00 7.92 -27.82
CA GLY A 78 10.11 9.18 -27.08
C GLY A 78 10.79 10.28 -27.89
N ALA A 79 11.93 10.00 -28.51
CA ALA A 79 12.68 10.95 -29.34
C ALA A 79 11.82 11.47 -30.50
N LEU A 80 11.08 10.58 -31.18
CA LEU A 80 10.17 10.95 -32.27
C LEU A 80 9.01 11.83 -31.77
N ALA A 81 8.45 11.52 -30.60
CA ALA A 81 7.38 12.33 -30.01
C ALA A 81 7.89 13.73 -29.62
N LEU A 82 9.07 13.82 -29.00
CA LEU A 82 9.71 15.08 -28.63
C LEU A 82 10.04 15.93 -29.87
N GLN A 83 10.62 15.31 -30.89
CA GLN A 83 10.89 15.96 -32.18
C GLN A 83 9.61 16.51 -32.80
N THR A 84 8.53 15.72 -32.79
CA THR A 84 7.23 16.15 -33.33
C THR A 84 6.61 17.30 -32.53
N ALA A 85 6.84 17.34 -31.22
CA ALA A 85 6.40 18.42 -30.34
C ALA A 85 7.32 19.66 -30.40
N GLY A 86 8.51 19.55 -31.00
CA GLY A 86 9.52 20.60 -30.96
C GLY A 86 10.10 20.84 -29.55
N VAL A 87 10.19 19.78 -28.74
CA VAL A 87 10.67 19.84 -27.35
C VAL A 87 12.10 19.30 -27.26
N ASP A 88 12.98 20.03 -26.58
CA ASP A 88 14.31 19.54 -26.22
C ASP A 88 14.18 18.52 -25.07
N PRO A 89 14.77 17.31 -25.17
CA PRO A 89 14.77 16.36 -24.06
C PRO A 89 15.26 16.92 -22.72
N ALA A 90 16.15 17.91 -22.73
CA ALA A 90 16.66 18.58 -21.51
C ALA A 90 15.59 19.40 -20.77
N ASP A 91 14.49 19.75 -21.44
CA ASP A 91 13.36 20.51 -20.88
C ASP A 91 12.28 19.61 -20.27
N LEU A 92 12.45 18.28 -20.33
CA LEU A 92 11.53 17.35 -19.68
C LEU A 92 11.66 17.41 -18.16
N ASP A 93 10.51 17.50 -17.47
CA ASP A 93 10.45 17.40 -16.01
C ASP A 93 10.26 15.95 -15.54
N LEU A 94 9.61 15.12 -16.37
CA LEU A 94 9.26 13.75 -16.01
C LEU A 94 9.20 12.83 -17.22
N VAL A 95 9.82 11.66 -17.09
CA VAL A 95 9.72 10.53 -18.02
C VAL A 95 8.99 9.38 -17.33
N ILE A 96 7.86 8.99 -17.88
CA ILE A 96 7.04 7.87 -17.43
C ILE A 96 7.14 6.76 -18.47
N VAL A 97 7.51 5.54 -18.06
CA VAL A 97 7.43 4.36 -18.94
C VAL A 97 6.38 3.39 -18.40
N ALA A 98 5.25 3.31 -19.09
CA ALA A 98 4.22 2.31 -18.88
C ALA A 98 4.63 0.99 -19.55
N THR A 99 5.13 0.05 -18.76
CA THR A 99 5.58 -1.27 -19.22
C THR A 99 5.30 -2.35 -18.19
N MET A 100 5.04 -3.56 -18.65
CA MET A 100 4.97 -4.78 -17.83
C MET A 100 6.01 -5.82 -18.24
N THR A 101 6.85 -5.52 -19.22
CA THR A 101 7.88 -6.43 -19.76
C THR A 101 9.29 -5.84 -19.71
N PRO A 102 9.71 -5.13 -18.64
CA PRO A 102 10.97 -4.39 -18.65
C PRO A 102 12.18 -5.28 -19.00
N ASP A 103 13.20 -4.70 -19.63
CA ASP A 103 14.40 -5.44 -20.03
C ASP A 103 15.11 -6.07 -18.83
N GLU A 104 15.10 -5.37 -17.70
CA GLU A 104 15.69 -5.79 -16.43
C GLU A 104 14.68 -5.59 -15.29
N LEU A 105 14.83 -6.33 -14.19
CA LEU A 105 14.08 -6.04 -12.96
C LEU A 105 14.55 -4.73 -12.32
N THR A 106 15.85 -4.45 -12.44
CA THR A 106 16.50 -3.21 -12.03
C THR A 106 17.74 -2.98 -12.91
N PRO A 107 18.02 -1.74 -13.35
CA PRO A 107 17.21 -0.54 -13.15
C PRO A 107 15.87 -0.59 -13.91
N ASN A 108 14.93 0.25 -13.50
CA ASN A 108 13.69 0.50 -14.23
C ASN A 108 13.95 1.00 -15.66
N THR A 109 12.95 0.86 -16.54
CA THR A 109 13.08 1.21 -17.96
C THR A 109 13.12 2.74 -18.15
N ALA A 110 12.34 3.51 -17.39
CA ALA A 110 12.27 4.95 -17.51
C ALA A 110 13.61 5.68 -17.27
N PRO A 111 14.42 5.35 -16.25
CA PRO A 111 15.77 5.91 -16.11
C PRO A 111 16.67 5.65 -17.32
N LEU A 112 16.61 4.45 -17.93
CA LEU A 112 17.39 4.13 -19.12
C LEU A 112 16.93 4.96 -20.32
N VAL A 113 15.61 5.11 -20.50
CA VAL A 113 15.02 5.96 -21.54
C VAL A 113 15.41 7.42 -21.35
N ALA A 114 15.31 7.95 -20.14
CA ALA A 114 15.70 9.32 -19.83
C ALA A 114 17.18 9.57 -20.12
N HIS A 115 18.05 8.61 -19.77
CA HIS A 115 19.48 8.67 -20.07
C HIS A 115 19.74 8.70 -21.58
N GLU A 116 19.15 7.77 -22.33
CA GLU A 116 19.31 7.66 -23.79
C GLU A 116 18.83 8.93 -24.53
N LEU A 117 17.76 9.55 -24.04
CA LEU A 117 17.22 10.80 -24.59
C LEU A 117 18.07 12.04 -24.24
N GLY A 118 18.98 11.95 -23.27
CA GLY A 118 19.67 13.13 -22.72
C GLY A 118 18.82 13.95 -21.74
N ALA A 119 17.72 13.41 -21.23
CA ALA A 119 16.80 14.05 -20.28
C ALA A 119 17.33 13.99 -18.83
N GLY A 120 18.57 14.43 -18.61
CA GLY A 120 19.29 14.22 -17.34
C GLY A 120 18.74 14.95 -16.12
N ARG A 121 17.75 15.84 -16.28
CA ARG A 121 17.08 16.57 -15.20
C ARG A 121 15.69 16.01 -14.86
N ALA A 122 15.12 15.19 -15.75
CA ALA A 122 13.79 14.67 -15.59
C ALA A 122 13.74 13.65 -14.43
N GLY A 123 12.67 13.69 -13.63
CA GLY A 123 12.30 12.52 -12.85
C GLY A 123 12.01 11.34 -13.79
N ALA A 124 12.21 10.10 -13.33
CA ALA A 124 11.96 8.92 -14.16
C ALA A 124 11.31 7.81 -13.33
N LEU A 125 10.21 7.23 -13.83
CA LEU A 125 9.52 6.12 -13.16
C LEU A 125 8.78 5.21 -14.13
N ASP A 126 8.68 3.94 -13.77
CA ASP A 126 7.85 2.98 -14.50
C ASP A 126 6.44 2.89 -13.90
N VAL A 127 5.46 2.59 -14.75
CA VAL A 127 4.09 2.26 -14.35
C VAL A 127 3.76 0.84 -14.84
N GLY A 128 3.78 -0.13 -13.92
CA GLY A 128 3.40 -1.52 -14.20
C GLY A 128 1.92 -1.78 -13.91
N ALA A 129 1.06 -1.71 -14.94
CA ALA A 129 -0.38 -2.00 -14.79
C ALA A 129 -1.02 -2.68 -16.02
N ALA A 130 -0.25 -3.52 -16.72
CA ALA A 130 -0.66 -4.26 -17.92
C ALA A 130 -1.46 -3.38 -18.91
N CYS A 131 -2.65 -3.81 -19.34
CA CYS A 131 -3.48 -3.10 -20.32
C CYS A 131 -3.96 -1.70 -19.87
N THR A 132 -3.81 -1.34 -18.60
CA THR A 132 -4.17 -0.01 -18.07
C THR A 132 -2.95 0.86 -17.78
N ALA A 133 -1.73 0.35 -17.97
CA ALA A 133 -0.48 1.06 -17.67
C ALA A 133 -0.38 2.41 -18.38
N PHE A 134 -0.69 2.45 -19.68
CA PHE A 134 -0.66 3.70 -20.43
C PHE A 134 -1.69 4.71 -19.93
N LEU A 135 -2.92 4.28 -19.62
CA LEU A 135 -3.96 5.16 -19.08
C LEU A 135 -3.61 5.68 -17.68
N ALA A 136 -3.03 4.82 -16.83
CA ALA A 136 -2.54 5.20 -15.51
C ALA A 136 -1.37 6.19 -15.61
N GLY A 137 -0.44 5.97 -16.55
CA GLY A 137 0.65 6.88 -16.86
C GLY A 137 0.14 8.22 -17.41
N LEU A 138 -0.90 8.20 -18.25
CA LEU A 138 -1.53 9.41 -18.79
C LEU A 138 -2.23 10.22 -17.70
N ALA A 139 -2.93 9.54 -16.79
CA ALA A 139 -3.54 10.16 -15.61
C ALA A 139 -2.48 10.78 -14.69
N LEU A 140 -1.38 10.08 -14.45
CA LEU A 140 -0.27 10.58 -13.65
C LEU A 140 0.39 11.79 -14.30
N GLY A 141 0.72 11.72 -15.60
CA GLY A 141 1.34 12.82 -16.34
C GLY A 141 0.43 14.04 -16.40
N ALA A 142 -0.86 13.86 -16.70
CA ALA A 142 -1.85 14.93 -16.65
C ALA A 142 -1.90 15.58 -15.25
N ALA A 143 -1.95 14.79 -14.18
CA ALA A 143 -1.96 15.33 -12.82
C ALA A 143 -0.70 16.16 -12.48
N GLN A 144 0.48 15.81 -13.02
CA GLN A 144 1.68 16.63 -12.82
C GLN A 144 1.58 17.98 -13.53
N ILE A 145 1.07 18.01 -14.76
CA ILE A 145 0.81 19.26 -15.51
C ILE A 145 -0.25 20.11 -14.81
N GLU A 146 -1.40 19.52 -14.48
CA GLU A 146 -2.55 20.22 -13.91
C GLU A 146 -2.25 20.80 -12.52
N SER A 147 -1.40 20.10 -11.75
CA SER A 147 -0.90 20.57 -10.45
C SER A 147 0.32 21.48 -10.54
N ARG A 148 0.82 21.77 -11.76
CA ARG A 148 2.01 22.59 -12.03
C ARG A 148 3.28 22.08 -11.34
N ARG A 149 3.39 20.76 -11.19
CA ARG A 149 4.60 20.09 -10.73
C ARG A 149 5.54 19.73 -11.89
N ALA A 150 5.00 19.69 -13.10
CA ALA A 150 5.72 19.57 -14.35
C ALA A 150 5.10 20.54 -15.37
N GLU A 151 5.89 20.99 -16.33
CA GLU A 151 5.46 21.69 -17.53
C GLU A 151 5.45 20.75 -18.74
N LEU A 152 6.38 19.80 -18.78
CA LEU A 152 6.51 18.81 -19.85
C LEU A 152 6.75 17.41 -19.28
N VAL A 153 5.90 16.47 -19.70
CA VAL A 153 5.99 15.06 -19.33
C VAL A 153 6.07 14.22 -20.60
N LEU A 154 7.05 13.33 -20.67
CA LEU A 154 7.10 12.27 -21.67
C LEU A 154 6.47 11.01 -21.08
N LEU A 155 5.43 10.48 -21.70
CA LEU A 155 4.86 9.19 -21.37
C LEU A 155 5.09 8.21 -22.52
N VAL A 156 5.72 7.08 -22.23
CA VAL A 156 5.95 6.00 -23.20
C VAL A 156 5.24 4.74 -22.74
N GLY A 157 4.33 4.20 -23.54
CA GLY A 157 3.81 2.83 -23.39
C GLY A 157 4.65 1.89 -24.24
N ALA A 158 5.33 0.92 -23.63
CA ALA A 158 6.19 0.00 -24.36
C ALA A 158 6.16 -1.40 -23.76
N ASP A 159 5.92 -2.41 -24.60
CA ASP A 159 5.94 -3.80 -24.18
C ASP A 159 6.39 -4.71 -25.32
N PHE A 160 7.23 -5.69 -24.99
CA PHE A 160 7.46 -6.87 -25.84
C PHE A 160 6.73 -8.06 -25.25
N ILE A 161 5.42 -8.12 -25.51
CA ILE A 161 4.53 -9.16 -25.00
C ILE A 161 5.01 -10.55 -25.43
N THR A 162 5.67 -10.65 -26.58
CA THR A 162 6.31 -11.88 -27.06
C THR A 162 7.25 -12.56 -26.06
N ARG A 163 7.92 -11.78 -25.20
CA ARG A 163 8.82 -12.33 -24.18
C ARG A 163 8.06 -13.11 -23.10
N ILE A 164 6.87 -12.63 -22.78
CA ILE A 164 6.01 -13.23 -21.77
C ILE A 164 4.90 -14.09 -22.37
N THR A 165 4.74 -14.19 -23.69
CA THR A 165 3.79 -15.11 -24.31
C THR A 165 4.39 -16.51 -24.45
N ASP A 166 3.56 -17.53 -24.32
CA ASP A 166 3.88 -18.91 -24.69
C ASP A 166 3.44 -19.15 -26.14
N TYR A 167 4.40 -19.45 -27.01
CA TYR A 167 4.17 -19.69 -28.43
C TYR A 167 3.70 -21.11 -28.74
N GLU A 168 3.70 -22.00 -27.76
CA GLU A 168 3.19 -23.36 -27.92
C GLU A 168 1.71 -23.44 -27.49
N ASP A 169 1.21 -22.44 -26.76
CA ASP A 169 -0.19 -22.37 -26.32
C ASP A 169 -1.07 -21.56 -27.29
N PRO A 170 -1.99 -22.20 -28.05
CA PRO A 170 -2.87 -21.50 -28.98
C PRO A 170 -3.87 -20.54 -28.30
N ARG A 171 -3.98 -20.57 -26.96
CA ARG A 171 -4.83 -19.63 -26.20
C ARG A 171 -4.19 -18.27 -25.99
N SER A 172 -2.86 -18.21 -25.88
CA SER A 172 -2.11 -16.97 -25.60
C SER A 172 -1.31 -16.49 -26.81
N ALA A 173 -0.84 -17.41 -27.66
CA ALA A 173 -0.07 -17.10 -28.85
C ALA A 173 -0.75 -16.12 -29.84
N PRO A 174 -2.09 -16.06 -29.98
CA PRO A 174 -2.69 -15.05 -30.85
C PRO A 174 -2.72 -13.62 -30.27
N LEU A 175 -2.31 -13.40 -29.02
CA LEU A 175 -2.53 -12.18 -28.24
C LEU A 175 -1.24 -11.42 -27.88
N PHE A 176 -0.35 -11.23 -28.85
CA PHE A 176 0.85 -10.42 -28.64
C PHE A 176 1.02 -9.37 -29.75
N ALA A 177 1.69 -8.28 -29.37
CA ALA A 177 2.34 -7.37 -30.29
C ALA A 177 3.46 -6.69 -29.51
N ASP A 178 4.61 -6.54 -30.16
CA ASP A 178 5.74 -5.81 -29.60
C ASP A 178 5.75 -4.41 -30.18
N ALA A 179 5.78 -3.40 -29.31
CA ALA A 179 5.78 -2.01 -29.76
C ALA A 179 6.18 -1.06 -28.64
N ALA A 180 6.54 0.15 -29.04
CA ALA A 180 6.54 1.32 -28.18
C ALA A 180 5.70 2.44 -28.81
N GLY A 181 4.95 3.15 -27.99
CA GLY A 181 4.23 4.38 -28.33
C GLY A 181 4.53 5.44 -27.29
N ALA A 182 4.69 6.69 -27.72
CA ALA A 182 5.03 7.79 -26.83
C ALA A 182 4.10 8.98 -27.06
N VAL A 183 3.84 9.72 -25.99
CA VAL A 183 3.13 11.00 -26.03
C VAL A 183 3.87 12.03 -25.21
N VAL A 184 3.94 13.25 -25.71
CA VAL A 184 4.39 14.41 -24.93
C VAL A 184 3.15 15.08 -24.36
N ILE A 185 3.14 15.29 -23.05
CA ILE A 185 2.04 15.91 -22.33
C ILE A 185 2.51 17.28 -21.85
N GLY A 186 1.69 18.30 -22.08
CA GLY A 186 1.95 19.67 -21.61
C GLY A 186 0.67 20.42 -21.32
N ALA A 187 0.80 21.70 -20.99
CA ALA A 187 -0.35 22.55 -20.73
C ALA A 187 -1.17 22.84 -21.99
N ALA A 188 -2.49 22.81 -21.88
CA ALA A 188 -3.39 23.15 -22.97
C ALA A 188 -3.47 24.66 -23.20
N ASN A 189 -3.42 25.06 -24.47
CA ASN A 189 -3.54 26.46 -24.90
C ASN A 189 -4.91 26.74 -25.56
N GLY A 190 -5.98 26.09 -25.09
CA GLY A 190 -7.33 26.25 -25.65
C GLY A 190 -8.35 25.22 -25.15
N ALA A 191 -9.55 25.24 -25.74
CA ALA A 191 -10.69 24.38 -25.34
C ALA A 191 -10.70 22.98 -25.97
N HIS A 192 -9.83 22.71 -26.96
CA HIS A 192 -9.78 21.43 -27.67
C HIS A 192 -8.46 20.71 -27.37
N GLY A 193 -8.52 19.38 -27.24
CA GLY A 193 -7.33 18.54 -27.02
C GLY A 193 -6.97 18.25 -25.56
N ALA A 194 -7.78 18.71 -24.59
CA ALA A 194 -7.54 18.41 -23.18
C ALA A 194 -7.72 16.91 -22.87
N ILE A 195 -6.82 16.37 -22.05
CA ILE A 195 -6.97 15.04 -21.46
C ILE A 195 -8.12 15.14 -20.46
N GLY A 196 -9.20 14.41 -20.73
CA GLY A 196 -10.37 14.37 -19.86
C GLY A 196 -10.07 13.66 -18.53
N PRO A 197 -11.00 13.70 -17.56
CA PRO A 197 -10.84 12.95 -16.32
C PRO A 197 -10.71 11.46 -16.62
N ILE A 198 -9.55 10.88 -16.29
CA ILE A 198 -9.32 9.45 -16.42
C ILE A 198 -9.82 8.79 -15.13
N VAL A 199 -10.95 8.09 -15.23
CA VAL A 199 -11.55 7.35 -14.12
C VAL A 199 -11.27 5.87 -14.32
N LEU A 200 -10.32 5.34 -13.56
CA LEU A 200 -10.04 3.90 -13.53
C LEU A 200 -10.89 3.25 -12.43
N GLY A 201 -11.52 2.12 -12.75
CA GLY A 201 -12.27 1.29 -11.82
C GLY A 201 -11.72 -0.13 -11.76
N ALA A 202 -11.98 -0.84 -10.68
CA ALA A 202 -11.61 -2.24 -10.51
C ALA A 202 -12.66 -2.96 -9.65
N ASP A 203 -13.04 -4.16 -10.05
CA ASP A 203 -13.95 -5.04 -9.31
C ASP A 203 -13.29 -6.36 -8.88
N GLY A 204 -12.11 -6.69 -9.45
CA GLY A 204 -11.31 -7.87 -9.13
C GLY A 204 -11.96 -9.22 -9.47
N SER A 205 -13.17 -9.22 -10.05
CA SER A 205 -14.01 -10.41 -10.23
C SER A 205 -13.39 -11.45 -11.16
N HIS A 206 -12.51 -11.02 -12.07
CA HIS A 206 -11.85 -11.86 -13.06
C HIS A 206 -10.31 -11.86 -12.93
N ALA A 207 -9.76 -11.52 -11.76
CA ALA A 207 -8.31 -11.38 -11.56
C ALA A 207 -7.49 -12.65 -11.89
N GLN A 208 -8.10 -13.84 -11.87
CA GLN A 208 -7.46 -15.13 -12.15
C GLN A 208 -7.53 -15.55 -13.63
N THR A 209 -8.19 -14.76 -14.48
CA THR A 209 -8.45 -15.15 -15.88
C THR A 209 -7.31 -14.80 -16.83
N ILE A 210 -6.50 -13.79 -16.48
CA ILE A 210 -5.28 -13.38 -17.16
C ILE A 210 -4.21 -13.14 -16.11
N PHE A 211 -3.13 -13.92 -16.10
CA PHE A 211 -2.05 -13.74 -15.13
C PHE A 211 -0.71 -14.22 -15.68
N ALA A 212 0.39 -13.67 -15.15
CA ALA A 212 1.72 -14.22 -15.35
C ALA A 212 2.35 -14.38 -13.97
N THR A 213 2.82 -15.57 -13.63
CA THR A 213 3.49 -15.79 -12.34
C THR A 213 4.93 -15.33 -12.43
N HIS A 214 5.49 -14.85 -11.31
CA HIS A 214 6.89 -14.46 -11.26
C HIS A 214 7.84 -15.63 -11.59
N ALA A 215 7.45 -16.85 -11.21
CA ALA A 215 8.23 -18.05 -11.47
C ALA A 215 8.23 -18.44 -12.95
N GLU A 216 7.08 -18.43 -13.61
CA GLU A 216 6.95 -18.91 -14.99
C GLU A 216 7.31 -17.83 -16.00
N ARG A 217 7.14 -16.54 -15.65
CA ARG A 217 7.31 -15.38 -16.54
C ARG A 217 6.55 -15.52 -17.86
N LYS A 218 5.48 -16.31 -17.86
CA LYS A 218 4.62 -16.58 -19.00
C LYS A 218 3.18 -16.23 -18.69
N LEU A 219 2.55 -15.57 -19.66
CA LEU A 219 1.17 -15.14 -19.66
C LEU A 219 0.28 -16.38 -19.81
N ARG A 220 -0.57 -16.59 -18.82
CA ARG A 220 -1.63 -17.60 -18.80
C ARG A 220 -2.98 -16.93 -18.97
N LEU A 221 -3.82 -17.59 -19.75
CA LEU A 221 -5.14 -17.10 -20.14
C LEU A 221 -6.15 -18.23 -20.18
N ASP A 222 -7.28 -18.06 -19.49
CA ASP A 222 -8.49 -18.83 -19.80
C ASP A 222 -9.24 -18.14 -20.95
N GLY A 223 -8.85 -18.46 -22.19
CA GLY A 223 -9.40 -17.82 -23.39
C GLY A 223 -10.95 -17.81 -23.46
N PRO A 224 -11.64 -18.95 -23.21
CA PRO A 224 -13.10 -18.99 -23.11
C PRO A 224 -13.69 -18.07 -22.02
N GLU A 225 -13.11 -18.05 -20.82
CA GLU A 225 -13.59 -17.20 -19.73
C GLU A 225 -13.36 -15.72 -20.01
N VAL A 226 -12.17 -15.37 -20.51
CA VAL A 226 -11.85 -13.99 -20.92
C VAL A 226 -12.79 -13.52 -22.01
N TYR A 227 -13.04 -14.33 -23.03
CA TYR A 227 -13.95 -13.97 -24.11
C TYR A 227 -15.40 -13.82 -23.59
N ARG A 228 -15.85 -14.72 -22.71
CA ARG A 228 -17.17 -14.61 -22.07
C ARG A 228 -17.29 -13.33 -21.25
N ALA A 229 -16.31 -13.02 -20.41
CA ALA A 229 -16.28 -11.82 -19.58
C ALA A 229 -16.27 -10.54 -20.44
N ALA A 230 -15.40 -10.48 -21.46
CA ALA A 230 -15.33 -9.35 -22.39
C ALA A 230 -16.65 -9.12 -23.12
N ARG A 231 -17.32 -10.19 -23.58
CA ARG A 231 -18.64 -10.08 -24.21
C ARG A 231 -19.77 -9.77 -23.26
N ALA A 232 -19.73 -10.27 -22.02
CA ALA A 232 -20.70 -9.93 -21.00
C ALA A 232 -20.64 -8.43 -20.69
N CYS A 233 -19.43 -7.88 -20.56
CA CYS A 233 -19.21 -6.43 -20.40
C CYS A 233 -19.77 -5.62 -21.59
N ALA A 234 -19.49 -6.07 -22.83
CA ALA A 234 -20.02 -5.41 -24.04
C ALA A 234 -21.55 -5.49 -24.16
N ARG A 235 -22.17 -6.63 -23.79
CA ARG A 235 -23.63 -6.85 -23.83
C ARG A 235 -24.38 -6.13 -22.72
N ALA A 236 -23.75 -5.96 -21.55
CA ALA A 236 -24.30 -5.20 -20.44
C ALA A 236 -24.36 -3.69 -20.71
N GLY A 237 -23.92 -3.22 -21.89
CA GLY A 237 -24.08 -1.85 -22.34
C GLY A 237 -23.47 -0.85 -21.38
N GLY A 238 -22.15 -0.90 -21.15
CA GLY A 238 -21.39 0.21 -20.55
C GLY A 238 -21.97 0.80 -19.25
N GLY A 239 -22.56 -0.05 -18.39
CA GLY A 239 -23.29 0.33 -17.19
C GLY A 239 -22.47 0.92 -16.03
N LEU A 240 -21.31 1.54 -16.30
CA LEU A 240 -20.58 2.37 -15.32
C LEU A 240 -20.72 3.88 -15.60
N HIS A 241 -21.34 4.29 -16.72
CA HIS A 241 -21.58 5.71 -17.02
C HIS A 241 -23.05 5.99 -17.32
N ARG A 242 -23.91 5.95 -16.28
CA ARG A 242 -25.21 6.66 -16.32
C ARG A 242 -25.17 8.07 -15.70
N ASP A 243 -24.06 8.46 -15.06
CA ASP A 243 -23.92 9.78 -14.42
C ASP A 243 -22.97 10.75 -15.12
N ALA A 244 -22.31 10.37 -16.22
CA ALA A 244 -21.44 11.28 -16.98
C ALA A 244 -22.19 12.26 -17.89
N GLY A 245 -23.52 12.11 -18.06
CA GLY A 245 -24.35 12.90 -18.97
C GLY A 245 -24.82 14.27 -18.46
N LYS A 246 -24.27 14.82 -17.37
CA LYS A 246 -24.69 16.14 -16.83
C LYS A 246 -23.69 17.29 -17.01
N CYS A 247 -22.60 17.08 -17.73
CA CYS A 247 -21.55 18.12 -17.86
C CYS A 247 -21.46 18.81 -19.22
N VAL A 248 -22.34 18.52 -20.19
CA VAL A 248 -22.36 19.31 -21.44
C VAL A 248 -23.80 19.61 -21.84
N GLY A 249 -24.31 20.74 -21.38
CA GLY A 249 -25.56 21.32 -21.84
C GLY A 249 -25.29 22.71 -22.39
N GLY A 250 -25.21 22.81 -23.73
CA GLY A 250 -25.15 24.07 -24.44
C GLY A 250 -26.35 24.96 -24.10
N HIS A 251 -26.11 26.26 -24.06
CA HIS A 251 -27.13 27.28 -24.00
C HIS A 251 -27.96 27.30 -25.30
N ASP A 252 -29.28 27.11 -25.17
CA ASP A 252 -30.28 27.62 -26.12
C ASP A 252 -31.18 28.60 -25.34
N PRO A 253 -31.27 29.89 -25.74
CA PRO A 253 -31.97 30.92 -24.99
C PRO A 253 -33.41 31.06 -25.49
N SER A 254 -34.36 30.26 -25.00
CA SER A 254 -35.77 30.65 -25.03
C SER A 254 -36.66 29.77 -24.14
N GLY A 255 -37.60 30.39 -23.43
CA GLY A 255 -38.80 29.69 -22.94
C GLY A 255 -38.87 29.46 -21.44
N ALA A 256 -39.33 30.49 -20.72
CA ALA A 256 -39.72 30.44 -19.32
C ALA A 256 -40.84 29.43 -19.02
N ARG A 257 -40.77 28.75 -17.86
CA ARG A 257 -41.87 28.63 -16.87
C ARG A 257 -41.47 27.89 -15.58
N GLY A 258 -41.40 28.65 -14.50
CA GLY A 258 -41.78 28.35 -13.11
C GLY A 258 -41.49 26.98 -12.49
N ARG A 259 -40.44 26.89 -11.66
CA ARG A 259 -40.44 26.06 -10.44
C ARG A 259 -39.50 26.63 -9.38
N ARG A 260 -40.00 26.65 -8.14
CA ARG A 260 -39.45 27.22 -6.89
C ARG A 260 -37.92 27.26 -6.82
N THR A 261 -37.38 28.45 -6.57
CA THR A 261 -35.95 28.75 -6.41
C THR A 261 -35.31 27.95 -5.27
N ARG A 262 -34.59 26.88 -5.60
CA ARG A 262 -33.54 26.32 -4.73
C ARG A 262 -32.35 27.28 -4.82
N GLY A 263 -31.91 27.81 -3.68
CA GLY A 263 -30.79 28.75 -3.61
C GLY A 263 -29.53 28.19 -4.30
N THR A 264 -28.73 29.10 -4.86
CA THR A 264 -27.60 28.76 -5.75
C THR A 264 -26.54 27.88 -5.05
N PRO A 265 -25.76 27.10 -5.82
CA PRO A 265 -24.65 26.32 -5.28
C PRO A 265 -23.69 27.16 -4.44
N GLU A 266 -23.43 28.42 -4.81
CA GLU A 266 -22.59 29.33 -4.02
C GLU A 266 -23.24 29.67 -2.66
N ALA A 267 -24.55 29.87 -2.61
CA ALA A 267 -25.28 30.13 -1.35
C ALA A 267 -25.38 28.89 -0.45
N ARG A 268 -25.19 27.68 -1.00
CA ARG A 268 -25.07 26.42 -0.24
C ARG A 268 -23.65 26.20 0.25
N ILE A 269 -22.65 26.47 -0.58
CA ILE A 269 -21.22 26.40 -0.23
C ILE A 269 -20.88 27.46 0.80
N ALA A 270 -21.41 28.68 0.69
CA ALA A 270 -21.23 29.74 1.70
C ALA A 270 -21.81 29.35 3.06
N ARG A 271 -23.02 28.75 3.09
CA ARG A 271 -23.62 28.24 4.34
C ARG A 271 -22.88 27.05 4.93
N LEU A 272 -22.28 26.19 4.09
CA LEU A 272 -21.41 25.09 4.51
C LEU A 272 -20.07 25.60 5.04
N ALA A 273 -19.46 26.59 4.38
CA ALA A 273 -18.23 27.24 4.79
C ALA A 273 -18.41 28.06 6.08
N GLU A 274 -19.57 28.66 6.31
CA GLU A 274 -19.91 29.36 7.55
C GLU A 274 -20.16 28.39 8.71
N ARG A 275 -20.80 27.23 8.44
CA ARG A 275 -20.88 26.10 9.40
C ARG A 275 -19.50 25.50 9.72
N PHE A 276 -18.60 25.46 8.74
CA PHE A 276 -17.21 24.99 8.92
C PHE A 276 -16.37 25.99 9.73
N ARG A 277 -16.50 27.31 9.45
CA ARG A 277 -15.80 28.37 10.20
C ARG A 277 -16.24 28.49 11.66
N ARG A 278 -17.51 28.22 11.97
CA ARG A 278 -18.01 28.15 13.36
C ARG A 278 -17.53 26.91 14.11
N ARG A 279 -17.15 25.82 13.42
CA ARG A 279 -16.56 24.61 14.04
C ARG A 279 -15.06 24.71 14.33
N LEU A 280 -14.36 25.67 13.70
CA LEU A 280 -12.92 25.91 13.90
C LEU A 280 -12.61 26.87 15.08
N HIS A 281 -13.60 27.25 15.88
CA HIS A 281 -13.43 28.16 17.04
C HIS A 281 -13.42 27.46 18.41
N LEU A 282 -13.09 26.17 18.50
CA LEU A 282 -12.72 25.55 19.76
C LEU A 282 -11.22 25.28 19.79
N GLY A 283 -10.50 26.12 20.55
CA GLY A 283 -9.18 25.81 21.08
C GLY A 283 -7.99 26.38 20.33
N ARG A 284 -7.81 27.71 20.33
CA ARG A 284 -6.45 28.28 20.21
C ARG A 284 -5.62 27.82 21.42
N ARG A 285 -4.85 26.74 21.30
CA ARG A 285 -3.61 26.57 22.08
C ARG A 285 -2.45 27.01 21.20
N ARG A 286 -1.82 28.12 21.59
CA ARG A 286 -0.60 28.64 20.98
C ARG A 286 0.55 27.69 21.30
N HIS A 287 1.12 27.01 20.31
CA HIS A 287 2.47 26.46 20.48
C HIS A 287 3.50 27.54 20.17
N ARG A 288 4.17 27.96 21.24
CA ARG A 288 5.47 28.64 21.21
C ARG A 288 6.50 27.66 20.65
N VAL A 289 7.27 28.13 19.68
CA VAL A 289 8.54 27.51 19.27
C VAL A 289 9.54 27.72 20.42
N GLY A 290 10.07 26.62 20.95
CA GLY A 290 11.26 26.60 21.82
C GLY A 290 11.06 26.08 23.24
N ARG A 291 11.91 25.10 23.58
CA ARG A 291 12.33 24.59 24.93
C ARG A 291 11.50 23.45 25.56
N GLY A 292 12.19 22.31 25.75
CA GLY A 292 11.93 21.30 26.79
C GLY A 292 10.88 20.25 26.46
N MET A 293 11.27 18.97 26.51
CA MET A 293 10.36 17.82 26.54
C MET A 293 9.29 18.04 27.62
N SER A 294 8.05 18.26 27.21
CA SER A 294 6.89 18.14 28.09
C SER A 294 6.16 16.85 27.74
N THR A 295 6.28 15.86 28.62
CA THR A 295 5.38 14.71 28.76
C THR A 295 3.97 15.22 29.05
N GLU A 296 3.18 15.53 28.01
CA GLU A 296 1.73 15.58 28.17
C GLU A 296 1.25 14.12 28.31
N VAL A 297 0.71 13.80 29.49
CA VAL A 297 0.11 12.49 29.78
C VAL A 297 -0.92 12.20 28.70
N GLN A 298 -0.76 11.11 27.97
CA GLN A 298 -1.78 10.67 27.04
C GLN A 298 -3.05 10.32 27.81
N ASP A 299 -4.21 10.76 27.30
CA ASP A 299 -5.53 10.56 27.93
C ASP A 299 -6.02 9.09 27.87
N GLY A 300 -5.12 8.12 28.07
CA GLY A 300 -5.40 6.70 27.97
C GLY A 300 -4.34 5.83 28.64
N CYS A 301 -4.65 4.55 28.79
CA CYS A 301 -3.75 3.54 29.31
C CYS A 301 -3.30 2.55 28.22
N ALA A 302 -2.23 1.81 28.50
CA ALA A 302 -1.65 0.80 27.62
C ALA A 302 -1.82 -0.60 28.23
N LEU A 303 -2.37 -1.54 27.46
CA LEU A 303 -2.41 -2.96 27.85
C LEU A 303 -1.34 -3.73 27.08
N VAL A 304 -0.44 -4.42 27.81
CA VAL A 304 0.57 -5.31 27.21
C VAL A 304 0.27 -6.74 27.64
N THR A 305 -0.07 -7.61 26.69
CA THR A 305 -0.39 -9.02 26.99
C THR A 305 0.85 -9.88 27.17
N GLY A 306 0.81 -10.85 28.09
CA GLY A 306 1.98 -11.69 28.38
C GLY A 306 3.21 -10.90 28.85
N ALA A 307 3.00 -9.89 29.68
CA ALA A 307 4.01 -8.90 30.07
C ALA A 307 4.76 -9.22 31.37
N SER A 308 4.56 -10.40 31.96
CA SER A 308 5.26 -10.80 33.18
C SER A 308 6.75 -11.11 32.98
N ARG A 309 7.23 -11.29 31.74
CA ARG A 309 8.63 -11.62 31.41
C ARG A 309 9.04 -11.25 29.98
N GLY A 310 10.33 -11.38 29.67
CA GLY A 310 10.88 -11.29 28.31
C GLY A 310 10.51 -10.00 27.58
N ILE A 311 10.17 -10.13 26.30
CA ILE A 311 9.77 -9.01 25.41
C ILE A 311 8.62 -8.19 26.01
N GLY A 312 7.58 -8.84 26.54
CA GLY A 312 6.43 -8.14 27.11
C GLY A 312 6.80 -7.28 28.32
N ALA A 313 7.67 -7.77 29.20
CA ALA A 313 8.15 -7.00 30.35
C ALA A 313 9.00 -5.79 29.94
N ALA A 314 9.84 -5.93 28.90
CA ALA A 314 10.63 -4.83 28.36
C ALA A 314 9.72 -3.76 27.70
N ILE A 315 8.70 -4.20 26.95
CA ILE A 315 7.70 -3.30 26.37
C ILE A 315 6.95 -2.54 27.45
N ALA A 316 6.46 -3.23 28.49
CA ALA A 316 5.72 -2.60 29.58
C ALA A 316 6.54 -1.50 30.28
N ARG A 317 7.82 -1.77 30.57
CA ARG A 317 8.74 -0.77 31.15
C ARG A 317 8.99 0.40 30.19
N ALA A 318 9.20 0.12 28.91
CA ALA A 318 9.44 1.15 27.90
C ALA A 318 8.24 2.09 27.72
N LEU A 319 7.02 1.56 27.67
CA LEU A 319 5.80 2.37 27.56
C LEU A 319 5.56 3.18 28.84
N ALA A 320 5.77 2.59 30.02
CA ALA A 320 5.63 3.33 31.28
C ALA A 320 6.65 4.48 31.39
N GLY A 321 7.87 4.29 30.88
CA GLY A 321 8.90 5.34 30.80
C GLY A 321 8.50 6.53 29.91
N ASP A 322 7.62 6.30 28.92
CA ASP A 322 7.04 7.35 28.07
C ASP A 322 5.77 7.98 28.68
N GLY A 323 5.39 7.58 29.90
CA GLY A 323 4.27 8.16 30.65
C GLY A 323 2.93 7.44 30.45
N TRP A 324 2.90 6.29 29.77
CA TRP A 324 1.69 5.45 29.73
C TRP A 324 1.37 4.88 31.11
N LEU A 325 0.07 4.79 31.42
CA LEU A 325 -0.43 3.96 32.52
C LEU A 325 -0.51 2.51 32.02
N VAL A 326 0.30 1.59 32.56
CA VAL A 326 0.50 0.27 31.92
C VAL A 326 -0.19 -0.86 32.68
N GLY A 327 -1.01 -1.63 31.98
CA GLY A 327 -1.50 -2.93 32.41
C GLY A 327 -0.53 -4.03 32.04
N VAL A 328 0.08 -4.65 33.05
CA VAL A 328 0.99 -5.80 32.91
C VAL A 328 0.16 -7.08 32.97
N ASN A 329 -0.29 -7.58 31.82
CA ASN A 329 -1.10 -8.80 31.81
C ASN A 329 -0.26 -10.06 32.04
N TYR A 330 -0.79 -10.96 32.85
CA TYR A 330 -0.23 -12.29 33.12
C TYR A 330 -1.33 -13.35 33.17
N ARG A 331 -0.96 -14.59 32.85
CA ARG A 331 -1.84 -15.76 32.90
C ARG A 331 -1.85 -16.38 34.30
N SER A 332 -0.71 -16.96 34.71
CA SER A 332 -0.61 -17.75 35.95
C SER A 332 0.45 -17.23 36.93
N ASP A 333 1.49 -16.53 36.46
CA ASP A 333 2.60 -16.07 37.32
C ASP A 333 2.40 -14.60 37.75
N ARG A 334 1.62 -14.42 38.81
CA ARG A 334 1.39 -13.11 39.42
C ARG A 334 2.67 -12.49 39.97
N SER A 335 3.52 -13.30 40.60
CA SER A 335 4.74 -12.83 41.27
C SER A 335 5.69 -12.10 40.32
N ARG A 336 5.87 -12.63 39.11
CA ARG A 336 6.67 -11.97 38.07
C ARG A 336 6.00 -10.72 37.52
N ALA A 337 4.67 -10.71 37.38
CA ALA A 337 3.94 -9.51 36.97
C ALA A 337 4.09 -8.38 38.00
N ASP A 338 3.94 -8.71 39.29
CA ASP A 338 4.13 -7.79 40.40
C ASP A 338 5.57 -7.22 40.41
N ALA A 339 6.59 -8.06 40.18
CA ALA A 339 7.97 -7.59 40.07
C ALA A 339 8.21 -6.62 38.89
N VAL A 340 7.50 -6.81 37.77
CA VAL A 340 7.53 -5.85 36.65
C VAL A 340 6.85 -4.54 37.06
N VAL A 341 5.69 -4.60 37.72
CA VAL A 341 4.97 -3.42 38.23
C VAL A 341 5.84 -2.63 39.21
N GLU A 342 6.41 -3.27 40.23
CA GLU A 342 7.28 -2.63 41.23
C GLU A 342 8.49 -1.95 40.57
N SER A 343 9.03 -2.55 39.51
CA SER A 343 10.14 -1.95 38.78
C SER A 343 9.76 -0.69 38.02
N ILE A 344 8.54 -0.65 37.48
CA ILE A 344 8.00 0.51 36.78
C ILE A 344 7.76 1.62 37.79
N GLU A 345 7.18 1.30 38.94
CA GLU A 345 6.91 2.25 40.03
C GLU A 345 8.22 2.83 40.60
N ARG A 346 9.25 2.00 40.82
CA ARG A 346 10.58 2.49 41.23
C ARG A 346 11.23 3.43 40.20
N ALA A 347 10.92 3.26 38.92
CA ALA A 347 11.38 4.15 37.86
C ALA A 347 10.51 5.41 37.70
N GLY A 348 9.48 5.59 38.54
CA GLY A 348 8.56 6.74 38.53
C GLY A 348 7.38 6.59 37.55
N GLY A 349 7.22 5.42 36.92
CA GLY A 349 6.06 5.11 36.08
C GLY A 349 4.87 4.61 36.89
N ARG A 350 3.75 4.33 36.22
CA ARG A 350 2.55 3.76 36.83
C ARG A 350 2.12 2.50 36.09
N ALA A 351 1.97 1.41 36.83
CA ALA A 351 1.51 0.14 36.27
C ALA A 351 0.60 -0.61 37.24
N THR A 352 -0.14 -1.58 36.72
CA THR A 352 -0.92 -2.53 37.53
C THR A 352 -0.86 -3.91 36.89
N ALA A 353 -0.89 -4.96 37.71
CA ALA A 353 -0.94 -6.33 37.22
C ALA A 353 -2.38 -6.68 36.80
N VAL A 354 -2.54 -7.28 35.62
CA VAL A 354 -3.88 -7.60 35.06
C VAL A 354 -4.00 -9.10 34.80
N ALA A 355 -4.80 -9.79 35.61
CA ALA A 355 -4.96 -11.24 35.51
C ALA A 355 -5.89 -11.63 34.35
N GLY A 356 -5.45 -12.58 33.51
CA GLY A 356 -6.32 -13.24 32.54
C GLY A 356 -5.56 -14.03 31.48
N ASP A 357 -6.16 -15.15 31.07
CA ASP A 357 -5.68 -15.97 29.96
C ASP A 357 -6.22 -15.43 28.63
N VAL A 358 -5.35 -14.94 27.75
CA VAL A 358 -5.76 -14.34 26.48
C VAL A 358 -6.43 -15.34 25.51
N SER A 359 -6.24 -16.64 25.71
CA SER A 359 -6.88 -17.69 24.90
C SER A 359 -8.37 -17.87 25.24
N ASP A 360 -8.79 -17.43 26.43
CA ASP A 360 -10.19 -17.46 26.86
C ASP A 360 -11.03 -16.49 26.00
N PRO A 361 -12.14 -16.95 25.39
CA PRO A 361 -13.06 -16.10 24.65
C PRO A 361 -13.58 -14.87 25.41
N ASP A 362 -13.70 -14.95 26.74
CA ASP A 362 -14.27 -13.91 27.59
C ASP A 362 -13.21 -12.98 28.21
N ALA A 363 -11.92 -13.32 28.08
CA ALA A 363 -10.82 -12.50 28.61
C ALA A 363 -10.80 -11.03 28.15
N PRO A 364 -11.16 -10.66 26.90
CA PRO A 364 -11.06 -9.27 26.46
C PRO A 364 -11.84 -8.28 27.33
N ASP A 365 -13.09 -8.59 27.70
CA ASP A 365 -13.89 -7.66 28.50
C ASP A 365 -13.35 -7.55 29.93
N GLY A 366 -12.88 -8.66 30.52
CA GLY A 366 -12.28 -8.68 31.87
C GLY A 366 -10.93 -7.96 31.96
N LEU A 367 -10.04 -8.15 30.98
CA LEU A 367 -8.73 -7.49 30.95
C LEU A 367 -8.85 -5.97 30.79
N PHE A 368 -9.72 -5.53 29.89
CA PHE A 368 -9.95 -4.10 29.67
C PHE A 368 -10.69 -3.48 30.85
N GLY A 369 -11.70 -4.18 31.41
CA GLY A 369 -12.46 -3.71 32.57
C GLY A 369 -11.56 -3.44 33.77
N GLN A 370 -10.74 -4.41 34.19
CA GLN A 370 -9.78 -4.26 35.30
C GLN A 370 -8.89 -3.01 35.12
N LEU A 371 -8.36 -2.81 33.92
CA LEU A 371 -7.42 -1.73 33.63
C LEU A 371 -8.10 -0.36 33.55
N GLU A 372 -9.22 -0.29 32.84
CA GLU A 372 -10.04 0.93 32.68
C GLU A 372 -10.61 1.38 34.04
N GLU A 373 -11.03 0.45 34.91
CA GLU A 373 -11.47 0.74 36.28
C GLU A 373 -10.34 1.23 37.17
N THR A 374 -9.16 0.58 37.11
CA THR A 374 -8.00 0.95 37.93
C THR A 374 -7.48 2.35 37.61
N PHE A 375 -7.41 2.69 36.33
CA PHE A 375 -6.83 3.97 35.90
C PHE A 375 -7.85 5.06 35.57
N GLY A 376 -9.15 4.72 35.49
CA GLY A 376 -10.22 5.68 35.18
C GLY A 376 -10.15 6.25 33.77
N THR A 377 -9.46 5.58 32.85
CA THR A 377 -9.16 6.07 31.49
C THR A 377 -9.19 4.91 30.49
N PRO A 378 -9.62 5.13 29.22
CA PRO A 378 -9.72 4.05 28.24
C PRO A 378 -8.35 3.49 27.82
N VAL A 379 -8.35 2.23 27.39
CA VAL A 379 -7.17 1.62 26.75
C VAL A 379 -7.00 2.22 25.34
N LEU A 380 -5.94 3.00 25.14
CA LEU A 380 -5.59 3.62 23.85
C LEU A 380 -4.30 3.07 23.25
N ALA A 381 -3.55 2.25 23.99
CA ALA A 381 -2.53 1.37 23.43
C ALA A 381 -2.81 -0.09 23.76
N LEU A 382 -2.79 -0.95 22.75
CA LEU A 382 -2.83 -2.40 22.91
C LEU A 382 -1.59 -3.01 22.28
N VAL A 383 -0.84 -3.77 23.06
CA VAL A 383 0.24 -4.61 22.55
C VAL A 383 -0.15 -6.08 22.70
N ASN A 384 -0.47 -6.70 21.57
CA ASN A 384 -0.72 -8.14 21.50
C ASN A 384 0.64 -8.88 21.46
N ASN A 385 1.22 -9.12 22.63
CA ASN A 385 2.51 -9.76 22.81
C ASN A 385 2.41 -11.23 23.26
N ALA A 386 1.35 -11.59 23.99
CA ALA A 386 1.16 -12.96 24.45
C ALA A 386 1.25 -13.97 23.29
N GLY A 387 1.98 -15.06 23.53
CA GLY A 387 2.12 -16.13 22.56
C GLY A 387 2.84 -17.34 23.14
N VAL A 388 2.65 -18.48 22.48
CA VAL A 388 3.27 -19.77 22.79
C VAL A 388 3.82 -20.42 21.53
N ASN A 389 4.76 -21.36 21.70
CA ASN A 389 5.27 -22.23 20.64
C ASN A 389 5.08 -23.71 21.01
N ARG A 390 4.85 -24.53 19.98
CA ARG A 390 4.74 -25.98 20.03
C ARG A 390 5.34 -26.50 18.73
N ASP A 391 6.63 -26.78 18.79
CA ASP A 391 7.41 -27.07 17.60
C ASP A 391 7.42 -28.58 17.35
N ASP A 392 6.93 -28.99 16.19
CA ASP A 392 7.02 -30.35 15.68
C ASP A 392 6.91 -30.34 14.14
N LEU A 393 7.43 -31.37 13.49
CA LEU A 393 7.25 -31.55 12.06
C LEU A 393 5.76 -31.77 11.76
N ALA A 394 5.30 -31.25 10.61
CA ALA A 394 3.87 -31.29 10.25
C ALA A 394 3.20 -32.67 10.35
N PRO A 395 3.86 -33.81 10.05
CA PRO A 395 3.25 -35.14 10.22
C PRO A 395 3.05 -35.58 11.68
N SER A 396 3.79 -34.98 12.62
CA SER A 396 3.80 -35.34 14.05
C SER A 396 3.11 -34.29 14.93
N LEU A 397 2.91 -33.09 14.40
CA LEU A 397 2.21 -32.01 15.08
C LEU A 397 0.75 -32.39 15.39
N SER A 398 0.40 -32.39 16.67
CA SER A 398 -0.95 -32.72 17.12
C SER A 398 -1.96 -31.60 16.81
N ASP A 399 -3.22 -31.96 16.60
CA ASP A 399 -4.31 -30.99 16.42
C ASP A 399 -4.49 -30.08 17.65
N GLU A 400 -4.20 -30.59 18.86
CA GLU A 400 -4.25 -29.83 20.10
C GLU A 400 -3.16 -28.75 20.14
N ASP A 401 -1.92 -29.11 19.81
CA ASP A 401 -0.81 -28.15 19.74
C ASP A 401 -1.00 -27.14 18.61
N TRP A 402 -1.57 -27.57 17.48
CA TRP A 402 -1.99 -26.67 16.42
C TRP A 402 -3.01 -25.65 16.94
N ALA A 403 -4.12 -26.12 17.52
CA ALA A 403 -5.18 -25.26 18.02
C ALA A 403 -4.67 -24.30 19.11
N MET A 404 -3.89 -24.79 20.07
CA MET A 404 -3.34 -23.98 21.16
C MET A 404 -2.50 -22.80 20.65
N VAL A 405 -1.63 -23.05 19.66
CA VAL A 405 -0.78 -22.02 19.07
C VAL A 405 -1.61 -21.00 18.29
N LEU A 406 -2.57 -21.44 17.47
CA LEU A 406 -3.44 -20.53 16.72
C LEU A 406 -4.33 -19.70 17.65
N ASP A 407 -4.92 -20.32 18.67
CA ASP A 407 -5.83 -19.65 19.59
C ASP A 407 -5.13 -18.57 20.41
N THR A 408 -3.92 -18.86 20.90
CA THR A 408 -3.15 -17.91 21.71
C THR A 408 -2.50 -16.83 20.84
N ASN A 409 -1.93 -17.19 19.69
CA ASN A 409 -1.07 -16.26 18.92
C ASN A 409 -1.84 -15.44 17.88
N LEU A 410 -3.02 -15.91 17.42
CA LEU A 410 -3.81 -15.27 16.37
C LEU A 410 -5.23 -14.95 16.83
N THR A 411 -6.00 -15.94 17.30
CA THR A 411 -7.41 -15.75 17.68
C THR A 411 -7.55 -14.76 18.84
N ALA A 412 -6.69 -14.86 19.86
CA ALA A 412 -6.65 -13.92 20.98
C ALA A 412 -6.42 -12.48 20.54
N ALA A 413 -5.44 -12.24 19.64
CA ALA A 413 -5.13 -10.91 19.13
C ALA A 413 -6.32 -10.29 18.38
N PHE A 414 -7.08 -11.08 17.62
CA PHE A 414 -8.33 -10.65 17.01
C PHE A 414 -9.35 -10.20 18.06
N ARG A 415 -9.61 -11.04 19.07
CA ARG A 415 -10.62 -10.77 20.11
C ARG A 415 -10.28 -9.53 20.93
N LEU A 416 -9.01 -9.38 21.33
CA LEU A 416 -8.49 -8.22 22.06
C LEU A 416 -8.55 -6.94 21.23
N THR A 417 -8.13 -7.02 19.96
CA THR A 417 -8.21 -5.87 19.03
C THR A 417 -9.65 -5.43 18.84
N ARG A 418 -10.58 -6.37 18.63
CA ARG A 418 -12.02 -6.07 18.51
C ARG A 418 -12.56 -5.34 19.75
N ARG A 419 -12.12 -5.73 20.96
CA ARG A 419 -12.48 -5.03 22.19
C ARG A 419 -11.85 -3.63 22.27
N ALA A 420 -10.56 -3.50 21.97
CA ALA A 420 -9.84 -2.22 22.00
C ALA A 420 -10.50 -1.16 21.10
N LEU A 421 -10.90 -1.57 19.89
CA LEU A 421 -11.51 -0.68 18.90
C LEU A 421 -12.78 0.01 19.42
N ARG A 422 -13.54 -0.58 20.36
CA ARG A 422 -14.73 0.08 20.96
C ARG A 422 -14.37 1.39 21.67
N GLY A 423 -13.25 1.43 22.39
CA GLY A 423 -12.74 2.63 23.06
C GLY A 423 -12.07 3.57 22.08
N MET A 424 -11.13 3.04 21.29
CA MET A 424 -10.32 3.82 20.35
C MET A 424 -11.16 4.55 19.29
N LEU A 425 -12.22 3.92 18.75
CA LEU A 425 -13.10 4.55 17.76
C LEU A 425 -13.90 5.72 18.34
N ARG A 426 -14.28 5.66 19.63
CA ARG A 426 -14.94 6.76 20.33
C ARG A 426 -13.96 7.91 20.59
N ALA A 427 -12.75 7.59 21.03
CA ALA A 427 -11.68 8.56 21.28
C ALA A 427 -11.11 9.17 19.99
N ARG A 428 -11.23 8.47 18.85
CA ARG A 428 -10.54 8.77 17.59
C ARG A 428 -9.01 8.84 17.74
N ALA A 429 -8.50 8.00 18.63
CA ALA A 429 -7.10 7.84 18.94
C ALA A 429 -6.88 6.38 19.33
N GLY A 430 -5.76 5.80 18.90
CA GLY A 430 -5.40 4.45 19.28
C GLY A 430 -4.12 3.98 18.64
N ARG A 431 -3.43 3.07 19.32
CA ARG A 431 -2.23 2.39 18.87
C ARG A 431 -2.38 0.90 19.14
N ILE A 432 -2.31 0.08 18.10
CA ILE A 432 -2.30 -1.38 18.23
C ILE A 432 -0.99 -1.89 17.65
N VAL A 433 -0.23 -2.64 18.45
CA VAL A 433 1.03 -3.25 18.04
C VAL A 433 0.95 -4.76 18.26
N ASN A 434 1.06 -5.53 17.19
CA ASN A 434 1.03 -6.98 17.20
C ASN A 434 2.45 -7.54 17.16
N ILE A 435 2.84 -8.34 18.16
CA ILE A 435 4.16 -8.98 18.15
C ILE A 435 4.07 -10.26 17.32
N SER A 436 4.55 -10.18 16.09
CA SER A 436 4.69 -11.30 15.17
C SER A 436 6.06 -12.01 15.37
N SER A 437 6.67 -12.51 14.30
CA SER A 437 7.99 -13.16 14.27
C SER A 437 8.50 -13.23 12.84
N ILE A 438 9.82 -13.31 12.64
CA ILE A 438 10.38 -13.66 11.32
C ILE A 438 9.91 -15.03 10.82
N ALA A 439 9.46 -15.94 11.69
CA ALA A 439 8.82 -17.20 11.28
C ALA A 439 7.52 -16.98 10.49
N GLY A 440 6.93 -15.78 10.53
CA GLY A 440 5.81 -15.38 9.67
C GLY A 440 6.24 -14.83 8.29
N LEU A 441 7.54 -14.55 8.10
CA LEU A 441 8.11 -14.02 6.85
C LEU A 441 8.87 -15.07 6.05
N ARG A 442 9.42 -16.09 6.73
CA ARG A 442 10.18 -17.17 6.12
C ARG A 442 9.77 -18.51 6.68
N ALA A 443 9.98 -19.57 5.91
CA ALA A 443 9.78 -20.93 6.39
C ALA A 443 10.77 -21.28 7.51
N ASN A 444 10.28 -21.92 8.56
CA ASN A 444 11.11 -22.53 9.59
C ASN A 444 10.59 -23.96 9.85
N PRO A 445 11.35 -25.01 9.48
CA PRO A 445 10.93 -26.39 9.71
C PRO A 445 10.57 -26.64 11.18
N GLY A 446 9.51 -27.41 11.41
CA GLY A 446 9.00 -27.69 12.75
C GLY A 446 8.05 -26.64 13.33
N GLN A 447 7.76 -25.54 12.61
CA GLN A 447 6.96 -24.44 13.14
C GLN A 447 5.71 -24.13 12.29
N ALA A 448 5.07 -25.15 11.71
CA ALA A 448 3.93 -24.94 10.80
C ALA A 448 2.78 -24.14 11.44
N ASN A 449 2.38 -24.48 12.66
CA ASN A 449 1.39 -23.75 13.47
C ASN A 449 1.83 -22.32 13.81
N TYR A 450 3.06 -22.16 14.29
CA TYR A 450 3.59 -20.87 14.74
C TYR A 450 3.78 -19.90 13.57
N ALA A 451 4.36 -20.37 12.46
CA ALA A 451 4.49 -19.62 11.22
C ALA A 451 3.12 -19.22 10.67
N ALA A 452 2.15 -20.14 10.63
CA ALA A 452 0.78 -19.83 10.19
C ALA A 452 0.13 -18.76 11.06
N ALA A 453 0.22 -18.88 12.39
CA ALA A 453 -0.34 -17.89 13.31
C ALA A 453 0.34 -16.52 13.17
N LYS A 454 1.67 -16.47 13.08
CA LYS A 454 2.44 -15.22 13.00
C LYS A 454 2.31 -14.53 11.64
N ALA A 455 2.25 -15.28 10.54
CA ALA A 455 1.91 -14.75 9.22
C ALA A 455 0.45 -14.26 9.15
N GLY A 456 -0.49 -15.03 9.71
CA GLY A 456 -1.89 -14.63 9.85
C GLY A 456 -2.05 -13.32 10.63
N LEU A 457 -1.25 -13.15 11.69
CA LEU A 457 -1.24 -11.93 12.50
C LEU A 457 -0.73 -10.71 11.70
N MET A 458 0.23 -10.89 10.80
CA MET A 458 0.68 -9.83 9.88
C MET A 458 -0.40 -9.44 8.88
N ALA A 459 -1.10 -10.42 8.29
CA ALA A 459 -2.21 -10.16 7.40
C ALA A 459 -3.36 -9.45 8.12
N PHE A 460 -3.73 -9.92 9.33
CA PHE A 460 -4.71 -9.30 10.21
C PHE A 460 -4.36 -7.83 10.52
N THR A 461 -3.10 -7.56 10.86
CA THR A 461 -2.59 -6.20 11.10
C THR A 461 -2.87 -5.28 9.93
N LYS A 462 -2.50 -5.69 8.71
CA LYS A 462 -2.67 -4.89 7.49
C LYS A 462 -4.14 -4.60 7.21
N THR A 463 -5.01 -5.59 7.36
CA THR A 463 -6.45 -5.44 7.12
C THR A 463 -7.07 -4.45 8.10
N VAL A 464 -6.88 -4.65 9.41
CA VAL A 464 -7.49 -3.77 10.42
C VAL A 464 -6.94 -2.35 10.31
N ALA A 465 -5.64 -2.17 10.01
CA ALA A 465 -5.04 -0.86 9.80
C ALA A 465 -5.82 -0.02 8.78
N VAL A 466 -6.18 -0.61 7.64
CA VAL A 466 -6.93 0.08 6.57
C VAL A 466 -8.36 0.42 7.02
N GLU A 467 -9.01 -0.47 7.76
CA GLU A 467 -10.38 -0.26 8.26
C GLU A 467 -10.48 0.94 9.22
N VAL A 468 -9.46 1.17 10.05
CA VAL A 468 -9.52 2.13 11.16
C VAL A 468 -8.67 3.39 10.98
N ALA A 469 -7.80 3.46 9.98
CA ALA A 469 -6.88 4.58 9.76
C ALA A 469 -7.58 5.96 9.74
N ARG A 470 -8.76 6.06 9.11
CA ARG A 470 -9.56 7.30 9.04
C ARG A 470 -10.13 7.77 10.38
N ARG A 471 -9.86 7.03 11.46
CA ARG A 471 -10.30 7.32 12.83
C ARG A 471 -9.14 7.66 13.76
N GLY A 472 -7.93 7.92 13.23
CA GLY A 472 -6.77 8.30 14.04
C GLY A 472 -6.16 7.13 14.81
N ILE A 473 -6.41 5.90 14.34
CA ILE A 473 -5.93 4.66 14.96
C ILE A 473 -4.89 4.04 14.03
N THR A 474 -3.74 3.68 14.57
CA THR A 474 -2.71 2.93 13.83
C THR A 474 -2.65 1.48 14.32
N VAL A 475 -2.42 0.56 13.38
CA VAL A 475 -2.27 -0.87 13.66
C VAL A 475 -1.03 -1.37 12.93
N ASN A 476 -0.03 -1.83 13.67
CA ASN A 476 1.24 -2.28 13.11
C ASN A 476 1.67 -3.60 13.74
N ALA A 477 2.63 -4.27 13.10
CA ALA A 477 3.27 -5.46 13.63
C ALA A 477 4.76 -5.21 13.80
N VAL A 478 5.33 -5.83 14.84
CA VAL A 478 6.78 -5.98 14.99
C VAL A 478 7.09 -7.46 14.80
N ALA A 479 8.09 -7.80 13.98
CA ALA A 479 8.50 -9.17 13.70
C ALA A 479 9.93 -9.40 14.23
N PRO A 480 10.07 -9.85 15.50
CA PRO A 480 11.38 -10.13 16.07
C PRO A 480 12.02 -11.37 15.42
N GLY A 481 13.34 -11.33 15.33
CA GLY A 481 14.19 -12.48 15.03
C GLY A 481 14.56 -13.27 16.26
N LEU A 482 15.83 -13.64 16.36
CA LEU A 482 16.39 -14.31 17.54
C LEU A 482 16.62 -13.30 18.67
N ILE A 483 15.82 -13.39 19.73
CA ILE A 483 15.85 -12.47 20.87
C ILE A 483 16.10 -13.23 22.17
N ASP A 484 17.02 -12.71 22.99
CA ASP A 484 17.40 -13.32 24.26
C ASP A 484 16.22 -13.31 25.25
N THR A 485 15.56 -14.46 25.36
CA THR A 485 14.36 -14.68 26.16
C THR A 485 14.33 -16.11 26.65
N GLU A 486 13.50 -16.41 27.66
CA GLU A 486 13.30 -17.79 28.14
C GLU A 486 12.75 -18.75 27.07
N MET A 487 12.16 -18.24 25.97
CA MET A 487 11.73 -19.05 24.82
C MET A 487 12.89 -19.42 23.89
N THR A 488 14.05 -18.80 24.06
CA THR A 488 15.24 -18.94 23.22
C THR A 488 16.33 -19.64 24.03
N THR A 489 16.21 -20.96 24.19
CA THR A 489 17.22 -21.80 24.84
C THR A 489 18.02 -22.59 23.80
N GLY A 490 19.29 -22.88 24.07
CA GLY A 490 20.09 -23.76 23.20
C GLY A 490 20.43 -23.21 21.83
N VAL A 491 20.68 -21.89 21.72
CA VAL A 491 21.10 -21.27 20.45
C VAL A 491 22.46 -21.86 20.02
N SER A 492 22.49 -22.54 18.88
CA SER A 492 23.73 -23.06 18.31
C SER A 492 24.60 -21.94 17.74
N GLU A 493 25.92 -22.16 17.71
CA GLU A 493 26.86 -21.26 17.04
C GLU A 493 26.51 -21.06 15.55
N GLU A 494 25.98 -22.10 14.90
CA GLU A 494 25.50 -22.06 13.52
C GLU A 494 24.31 -21.09 13.35
N LEU A 495 23.34 -21.12 14.27
CA LEU A 495 22.19 -20.21 14.23
C LEU A 495 22.61 -18.76 14.48
N LEU A 496 23.56 -18.54 15.39
CA LEU A 496 24.17 -17.21 15.59
C LEU A 496 24.91 -16.73 14.34
N ALA A 497 25.63 -17.64 13.68
CA ALA A 497 26.38 -17.32 12.46
C ALA A 497 25.46 -16.94 11.29
N ALA A 498 24.22 -17.44 11.28
CA ALA A 498 23.21 -17.08 10.29
C ALA A 498 22.65 -15.66 10.48
N VAL A 499 22.80 -15.05 11.66
CA VAL A 499 22.40 -13.65 11.89
C VAL A 499 23.49 -12.71 11.35
N PRO A 500 23.20 -11.84 10.37
CA PRO A 500 24.21 -10.91 9.83
C PRO A 500 24.85 -9.99 10.87
N ALA A 501 24.06 -9.54 11.87
CA ALA A 501 24.55 -8.75 13.00
C ALA A 501 25.45 -9.53 13.98
N ARG A 502 25.61 -10.86 13.81
CA ARG A 502 26.47 -11.76 14.60
C ARG A 502 26.20 -11.72 16.12
N ARG A 503 24.97 -11.42 16.52
CA ARG A 503 24.53 -11.43 17.92
C ARG A 503 23.05 -11.71 18.03
N ILE A 504 22.63 -12.14 19.21
CA ILE A 504 21.22 -12.19 19.61
C ILE A 504 20.75 -10.75 19.88
N GLY A 505 19.49 -10.46 19.52
CA GLY A 505 18.85 -9.20 19.91
C GLY A 505 18.37 -9.21 21.35
N THR A 506 18.15 -8.05 21.96
CA THR A 506 17.61 -7.98 23.33
C THR A 506 16.11 -7.63 23.34
N PRO A 507 15.37 -8.01 24.39
CA PRO A 507 13.99 -7.57 24.58
C PRO A 507 13.80 -6.05 24.47
N GLU A 508 14.78 -5.26 24.92
CA GLU A 508 14.76 -3.79 24.89
C GLU A 508 14.81 -3.24 23.46
N GLU A 509 15.51 -3.91 22.55
CA GLU A 509 15.56 -3.51 21.14
C GLU A 509 14.19 -3.67 20.45
N VAL A 510 13.47 -4.74 20.79
CA VAL A 510 12.08 -4.93 20.36
C VAL A 510 11.18 -3.88 21.02
N ALA A 511 11.35 -3.65 22.32
CA ALA A 511 10.58 -2.66 23.08
C ALA A 511 10.74 -1.23 22.54
N ALA A 512 11.94 -0.85 22.09
CA ALA A 512 12.19 0.45 21.47
C ALA A 512 11.35 0.65 20.19
N CYS A 513 11.20 -0.39 19.37
CA CYS A 513 10.36 -0.36 18.18
C CYS A 513 8.86 -0.25 18.52
N VAL A 514 8.40 -1.00 19.52
CA VAL A 514 7.01 -0.92 20.01
C VAL A 514 6.72 0.46 20.59
N ARG A 515 7.66 1.02 21.36
CA ARG A 515 7.58 2.37 21.91
C ARG A 515 7.43 3.42 20.82
N PHE A 516 8.23 3.34 19.76
CA PHE A 516 8.09 4.21 18.59
C PHE A 516 6.68 4.07 17.97
N LEU A 517 6.23 2.86 17.69
CA LEU A 517 4.92 2.59 17.07
C LEU A 517 3.73 3.01 17.95
N ALA A 518 3.90 3.03 19.26
CA ALA A 518 2.91 3.52 20.22
C ALA A 518 2.95 5.05 20.44
N SER A 519 3.93 5.75 19.86
CA SER A 519 4.08 7.20 20.04
C SER A 519 3.31 8.02 18.99
N GLU A 520 3.27 9.35 19.19
CA GLU A 520 2.80 10.31 18.18
C GLU A 520 3.75 10.42 16.98
N GLN A 521 5.03 10.06 17.14
CA GLN A 521 6.02 10.09 16.05
C GLN A 521 5.69 9.06 14.96
N ALA A 522 4.97 7.99 15.31
CA ALA A 522 4.49 6.97 14.39
C ALA A 522 3.04 7.20 13.94
N SER A 523 2.48 8.41 14.10
CA SER A 523 1.08 8.72 13.75
C SER A 523 0.72 8.49 12.28
N TYR A 524 1.73 8.44 11.38
CA TYR A 524 1.56 8.13 9.96
C TYR A 524 2.02 6.71 9.57
N VAL A 525 2.44 5.90 10.54
CA VAL A 525 2.84 4.50 10.32
C VAL A 525 1.66 3.60 10.69
N THR A 526 1.03 2.97 9.71
CA THR A 526 -0.06 2.00 9.92
C THR A 526 -0.02 0.92 8.84
N GLY A 527 -0.37 -0.32 9.20
CA GLY A 527 -0.29 -1.49 8.34
C GLY A 527 1.13 -2.02 8.10
N ALA A 528 2.13 -1.46 8.79
CA ALA A 528 3.52 -1.85 8.63
C ALA A 528 3.84 -3.15 9.40
N VAL A 529 4.78 -3.92 8.88
CA VAL A 529 5.46 -5.00 9.59
C VAL A 529 6.92 -4.58 9.73
N LEU A 530 7.34 -4.27 10.95
CA LEU A 530 8.70 -3.84 11.26
C LEU A 530 9.53 -5.02 11.76
N THR A 531 10.51 -5.44 10.98
CA THR A 531 11.40 -6.56 11.34
C THR A 531 12.52 -6.10 12.29
N VAL A 532 12.76 -6.87 13.35
CA VAL A 532 13.81 -6.61 14.36
C VAL A 532 14.60 -7.90 14.59
N ASP A 533 15.52 -8.21 13.68
CA ASP A 533 16.12 -9.55 13.57
C ASP A 533 17.62 -9.58 13.25
N GLY A 534 18.28 -8.42 13.27
CA GLY A 534 19.71 -8.33 12.93
C GLY A 534 20.03 -8.68 11.47
N GLY A 535 19.05 -8.60 10.57
CA GLY A 535 19.17 -8.91 9.13
C GLY A 535 18.89 -10.36 8.78
N LEU A 536 18.43 -11.19 9.71
CA LEU A 536 18.26 -12.64 9.53
C LEU A 536 17.22 -13.01 8.45
N ALA A 537 16.26 -12.14 8.16
CA ALA A 537 15.25 -12.30 7.11
C ALA A 537 15.37 -11.28 5.96
N ALA A 538 16.49 -10.53 5.88
CA ALA A 538 16.74 -9.52 4.86
C ALA A 538 17.18 -10.10 3.51
#